data_AF-A0AAP7DJ37-F1
#
_entry.id   AF-A0AAP7DJ37-F1
#
_cell.length_a   1.000
_cell.length_b   1.000
_cell.length_c   1.000
_cell.angle_alpha   90.00
_cell.angle_beta   90.00
_cell.angle_gamma   90.00
#
_symmetry.space_group_name_H-M   'P 1'
#
loop_
_entity.id
_entity.type
_entity.pdbx_description
1 polymer ?
#
loop_
_entity_poly.entity_id
_entity_poly.type
_entity_poly.pdbx_seq_one_letter_code
_entity_poly.pdbx_strand_id
1 'polypeptide(L)'
;MAYLLFVIIIFIGFIHLMNYIVSRDENDPKPPFKVKLWLVPVLALLLLTIVSLLAGLFAVLLTGIGALNQTLSFPNRYAAFTVSMYIILLFLLVESFIHPFIYAILYALLKKQPTRMMSLIVNVIGDTLIIYFVFNIFPYVSISGLDTAFYISVLLSILGQICIGFEYWIKKYMSKKRKGD
;
A
#
# COMPACT_ATOMS: atom_id res chain seq x y z
N MET A 1 -12.98 -5.47 -26.35
CA MET A 1 -13.60 -6.55 -25.55
C MET A 1 -12.94 -6.70 -24.18
N ALA A 2 -11.64 -7.01 -24.08
CA ALA A 2 -10.95 -7.21 -22.79
C ALA A 2 -11.05 -6.02 -21.81
N TYR A 3 -10.90 -4.79 -22.30
CA TYR A 3 -11.02 -3.59 -21.47
C TYR A 3 -12.42 -3.38 -20.87
N LEU A 4 -13.48 -3.69 -21.63
CA LEU A 4 -14.87 -3.60 -21.14
C LEU A 4 -15.13 -4.64 -20.04
N LEU A 5 -14.66 -5.87 -20.24
CA LEU A 5 -14.71 -6.91 -19.23
C LEU A 5 -13.98 -6.48 -17.94
N PHE A 6 -12.79 -5.90 -18.09
CA PHE A 6 -12.00 -5.41 -16.96
C PHE A 6 -12.72 -4.29 -16.18
N VAL A 7 -13.31 -3.32 -16.89
CA VAL A 7 -14.10 -2.25 -16.27
C VAL A 7 -15.31 -2.81 -15.53
N ILE A 8 -16.01 -3.79 -16.10
CA ILE A 8 -17.16 -4.44 -15.46
C ILE A 8 -16.74 -5.17 -14.18
N ILE A 9 -15.61 -5.90 -14.20
CA ILE A 9 -15.08 -6.60 -13.02
C ILE A 9 -14.76 -5.61 -11.89
N ILE A 10 -14.06 -4.50 -12.21
CA ILE A 10 -13.77 -3.44 -11.24
C ILE A 10 -15.07 -2.88 -10.65
N PHE A 11 -16.03 -2.57 -11.51
CA PHE A 11 -17.31 -2.00 -11.11
C PHE A 11 -18.10 -2.92 -10.16
N ILE A 12 -18.13 -4.23 -10.46
CA ILE A 12 -18.76 -5.24 -9.59
C ILE A 12 -18.05 -5.31 -8.24
N GLY A 13 -16.70 -5.24 -8.23
CA GLY A 13 -15.90 -5.20 -7.01
C GLY A 13 -16.23 -3.99 -6.12
N PHE A 14 -16.33 -2.80 -6.71
CA PHE A 14 -16.74 -1.59 -6.00
C PHE A 14 -18.16 -1.67 -5.44
N ILE A 15 -19.10 -2.28 -6.16
CA ILE A 15 -20.46 -2.52 -5.64
C ILE A 15 -20.40 -3.43 -4.40
N HIS A 16 -19.60 -4.50 -4.44
CA HIS A 16 -19.45 -5.40 -3.30
C HIS A 16 -18.81 -4.72 -2.10
N LEU A 17 -17.74 -3.94 -2.33
CA LEU A 17 -17.08 -3.15 -1.29
C LEU A 17 -18.06 -2.15 -0.65
N MET A 18 -18.85 -1.46 -1.47
CA MET A 18 -19.89 -0.55 -0.99
C MET A 18 -20.95 -1.25 -0.15
N ASN A 19 -21.42 -2.42 -0.60
CA ASN A 19 -22.36 -3.22 0.18
C ASN A 19 -21.72 -3.63 1.51
N TYR A 20 -20.46 -4.05 1.52
CA TYR A 20 -19.77 -4.42 2.75
C TYR A 20 -19.63 -3.25 3.73
N ILE A 21 -19.29 -2.06 3.24
CA ILE A 21 -19.13 -0.86 4.09
C ILE A 21 -20.47 -0.40 4.69
N VAL A 22 -21.55 -0.42 3.89
CA VAL A 22 -22.87 0.11 4.33
C VAL A 22 -23.68 -0.93 5.10
N SER A 23 -23.50 -2.23 4.84
CA SER A 23 -24.25 -3.31 5.52
C SER A 23 -23.57 -3.77 6.82
N ARG A 24 -22.81 -2.90 7.48
CA ARG A 24 -22.04 -3.27 8.67
C ARG A 24 -22.94 -3.53 9.89
N ASP A 25 -24.15 -2.97 9.88
CA ASP A 25 -25.25 -3.27 10.80
C ASP A 25 -26.40 -3.95 10.03
N GLU A 26 -26.86 -5.11 10.51
CA GLU A 26 -27.93 -5.90 9.87
C GLU A 26 -29.28 -5.16 9.81
N ASN A 27 -29.46 -4.11 10.64
CA ASN A 27 -30.70 -3.36 10.75
C ASN A 27 -30.76 -2.10 9.84
N ASP A 28 -29.67 -1.75 9.16
CA ASP A 28 -29.67 -0.54 8.32
C ASP A 28 -30.30 -0.82 6.94
N PRO A 29 -31.25 0.03 6.49
CA PRO A 29 -31.87 -0.13 5.18
C PRO A 29 -30.82 0.01 4.08
N LYS A 30 -30.69 -1.02 3.24
CA LYS A 30 -29.75 -1.03 2.12
C LYS A 30 -30.01 0.18 1.21
N PRO A 31 -28.97 0.96 0.84
CA PRO A 31 -29.17 2.15 0.03
C PRO A 31 -29.71 1.79 -1.35
N PRO A 32 -30.61 2.62 -1.92
CA PRO A 32 -31.20 2.35 -3.23
C PRO A 32 -30.12 2.30 -4.32
N PHE A 33 -30.33 1.49 -5.35
CA PHE A 33 -29.35 1.25 -6.42
C PHE A 33 -28.84 2.55 -7.09
N LYS A 34 -29.72 3.56 -7.23
CA LYS A 34 -29.36 4.89 -7.75
C LYS A 34 -28.27 5.58 -6.93
N VAL A 35 -28.30 5.45 -5.59
CA VAL A 35 -27.30 6.01 -4.69
C VAL A 35 -25.99 5.22 -4.78
N LYS A 36 -26.07 3.89 -4.91
CA LYS A 36 -24.89 3.04 -5.12
C LYS A 36 -24.16 3.39 -6.42
N LEU A 37 -24.91 3.66 -7.49
CA LEU A 37 -24.35 4.05 -8.80
C LEU A 37 -23.48 5.30 -8.72
N TRP A 38 -23.85 6.26 -7.85
CA TRP A 38 -23.07 7.49 -7.62
C TRP A 38 -21.95 7.32 -6.59
N LEU A 39 -22.16 6.50 -5.57
CA LEU A 39 -21.13 6.25 -4.56
C LEU A 39 -19.91 5.53 -5.12
N VAL A 40 -20.10 4.63 -6.11
CA VAL A 40 -18.99 3.90 -6.73
C VAL A 40 -17.96 4.84 -7.40
N PRO A 41 -18.34 5.75 -8.32
CA PRO A 41 -17.43 6.76 -8.87
C PRO A 41 -16.79 7.65 -7.82
N VAL A 42 -17.55 8.10 -6.81
CA VAL A 42 -17.03 8.96 -5.74
C VAL A 42 -15.99 8.23 -4.90
N LEU A 43 -16.25 6.98 -4.53
CA LEU A 43 -15.30 6.16 -3.79
C LEU A 43 -14.04 5.87 -4.62
N ALA A 44 -14.20 5.58 -5.91
CA ALA A 44 -13.08 5.39 -6.83
C ALA A 44 -12.23 6.67 -6.94
N LEU A 45 -12.85 7.85 -7.06
CA LEU A 45 -12.14 9.14 -7.08
C LEU A 45 -11.40 9.41 -5.77
N LEU A 46 -12.01 9.11 -4.62
CA LEU A 46 -11.39 9.28 -3.32
C LEU A 46 -10.16 8.39 -3.17
N LEU A 47 -10.29 7.10 -3.51
CA LEU A 47 -9.18 6.14 -3.47
C LEU A 47 -8.06 6.56 -4.42
N LEU A 48 -8.40 6.93 -5.65
CA LEU A 48 -7.42 7.39 -6.64
C LEU A 48 -6.69 8.64 -6.16
N THR A 49 -7.39 9.57 -5.52
CA THR A 49 -6.78 10.76 -4.92
C THR A 49 -5.78 10.39 -3.82
N ILE A 50 -6.16 9.51 -2.89
CA ILE A 50 -5.28 9.07 -1.80
C ILE A 50 -4.04 8.35 -2.35
N VAL A 51 -4.23 7.42 -3.28
CA VAL A 51 -3.14 6.68 -3.93
C VAL A 51 -2.21 7.62 -4.70
N SER A 52 -2.78 8.58 -5.45
CA SER A 52 -2.01 9.58 -6.18
C SER A 52 -1.21 10.49 -5.25
N LEU A 53 -1.76 10.87 -4.09
CA LEU A 53 -1.06 11.70 -3.11
C LEU A 53 0.12 10.92 -2.49
N LEU A 54 -0.12 9.68 -2.08
CA LEU A 54 0.93 8.76 -1.61
C LEU A 54 2.03 8.58 -2.67
N ALA A 55 1.67 8.42 -3.93
CA ALA A 55 2.63 8.30 -5.03
C ALA A 55 3.43 9.57 -5.26
N GLY A 56 2.80 10.75 -5.12
CA GLY A 56 3.50 12.02 -5.16
C GLY A 56 4.56 12.11 -4.04
N LEU A 57 4.17 11.80 -2.80
CA LEU A 57 5.10 11.79 -1.67
C LEU A 57 6.23 10.80 -1.87
N PHE A 58 5.92 9.60 -2.36
CA PHE A 58 6.91 8.57 -2.59
C PHE A 58 7.86 8.92 -3.75
N ALA A 59 7.38 9.59 -4.79
CA ALA A 59 8.21 10.09 -5.89
C ALA A 59 9.20 11.15 -5.40
N VAL A 60 8.76 12.06 -4.53
CA VAL A 60 9.66 13.04 -3.88
C VAL A 60 10.73 12.31 -3.06
N LEU A 61 10.37 11.26 -2.33
CA LEU A 61 11.32 10.47 -1.56
C LEU A 61 12.34 9.75 -2.46
N LEU A 62 11.90 9.09 -3.53
CA LEU A 62 12.78 8.41 -4.48
C LEU A 62 13.74 9.38 -5.19
N THR A 63 13.23 10.52 -5.65
CA THR A 63 14.06 11.56 -6.28
C THR A 63 15.06 12.17 -5.30
N GLY A 64 14.68 12.34 -4.03
CA GLY A 64 15.61 12.77 -2.96
C GLY A 64 16.73 11.76 -2.71
N ILE A 65 16.41 10.45 -2.64
CA ILE A 65 17.41 9.39 -2.48
C ILE A 65 18.35 9.33 -3.69
N GLY A 66 17.79 9.44 -4.91
CA GLY A 66 18.57 9.49 -6.15
C GLY A 66 19.55 10.65 -6.20
N ALA A 67 19.13 11.84 -5.75
CA ALA A 67 19.99 13.02 -5.70
C ALA A 67 21.14 12.89 -4.69
N LEU A 68 20.93 12.21 -3.57
CA LEU A 68 21.94 12.05 -2.52
C LEU A 68 22.98 10.98 -2.86
N ASN A 69 22.56 9.86 -3.44
CA ASN A 69 23.42 8.68 -3.59
C ASN A 69 23.83 8.40 -5.05
N GLN A 70 23.31 9.15 -6.04
CA GLN A 70 23.49 8.88 -7.48
C GLN A 70 23.11 7.46 -7.94
N THR A 71 22.42 6.71 -7.08
CA THR A 71 22.06 5.30 -7.29
C THR A 71 20.77 5.11 -8.07
N LEU A 72 19.99 6.18 -8.21
CA LEU A 72 18.68 6.19 -8.84
C LEU A 72 18.53 7.47 -9.66
N SER A 73 18.28 7.34 -10.95
CA SER A 73 18.01 8.50 -11.82
C SER A 73 16.72 8.31 -12.59
N PHE A 74 15.97 9.40 -12.71
CA PHE A 74 14.73 9.46 -13.46
C PHE A 74 14.86 10.50 -14.58
N PRO A 75 14.41 10.18 -15.80
CA PRO A 75 14.53 11.08 -16.94
C PRO A 75 13.67 12.35 -16.80
N ASN A 76 12.55 12.25 -16.08
CA ASN A 76 11.68 13.39 -15.77
C ASN A 76 10.85 13.12 -14.50
N ARG A 77 10.20 14.16 -13.97
CA ARG A 77 9.32 14.05 -12.78
C ARG A 77 8.13 13.12 -13.02
N TYR A 78 7.63 13.05 -14.25
CA TYR A 78 6.51 12.17 -14.62
C TYR A 78 6.88 10.69 -14.52
N ALA A 79 8.11 10.31 -14.89
CA ALA A 79 8.62 8.95 -14.78
C ALA A 79 8.75 8.55 -13.31
N ALA A 80 9.28 9.43 -12.46
CA ALA A 80 9.34 9.19 -11.01
C ALA A 80 7.94 8.97 -10.42
N PHE A 81 6.97 9.84 -10.75
CA PHE A 81 5.59 9.68 -10.30
C PHE A 81 4.94 8.38 -10.79
N THR A 82 5.14 8.05 -12.06
CA THR A 82 4.58 6.83 -12.66
C THR A 82 5.13 5.59 -11.95
N VAL A 83 6.45 5.51 -11.80
CA VAL A 83 7.10 4.40 -11.10
C VAL A 83 6.61 4.30 -9.66
N SER A 84 6.48 5.42 -8.95
CA SER A 84 5.91 5.44 -7.60
C SER A 84 4.46 4.96 -7.54
N MET A 85 3.61 5.31 -8.52
CA MET A 85 2.25 4.78 -8.62
C MET A 85 2.26 3.26 -8.76
N TYR A 86 3.11 2.71 -9.65
CA TYR A 86 3.21 1.26 -9.82
C TYR A 86 3.72 0.56 -8.55
N ILE A 87 4.72 1.12 -7.87
CA ILE A 87 5.22 0.56 -6.60
C ILE A 87 4.11 0.55 -5.55
N ILE A 88 3.36 1.64 -5.37
CA ILE A 88 2.30 1.71 -4.37
C ILE A 88 1.15 0.75 -4.68
N LEU A 89 0.73 0.67 -5.94
CA LEU A 89 -0.31 -0.27 -6.34
C LEU A 89 0.13 -1.72 -6.09
N LEU A 90 1.40 -2.03 -6.36
CA LEU A 90 1.95 -3.36 -6.15
C LEU A 90 2.11 -3.67 -4.65
N PHE A 91 2.55 -2.71 -3.84
CA PHE A 91 2.54 -2.84 -2.37
C PHE A 91 1.14 -3.10 -1.84
N LEU A 92 0.13 -2.36 -2.32
CA LEU A 92 -1.24 -2.56 -1.88
C LEU A 92 -1.73 -3.99 -2.21
N LEU A 93 -1.36 -4.52 -3.38
CA LEU A 93 -1.67 -5.89 -3.77
C LEU A 93 -0.93 -6.90 -2.89
N VAL A 94 0.37 -6.70 -2.65
CA VAL A 94 1.19 -7.62 -1.88
C VAL A 94 0.75 -7.64 -0.42
N GLU A 95 0.54 -6.49 0.20
CA GLU A 95 0.04 -6.38 1.57
C GLU A 95 -1.36 -6.99 1.71
N SER A 96 -2.21 -6.87 0.70
CA SER A 96 -3.57 -7.42 0.76
C SER A 96 -3.66 -8.93 0.52
N PHE A 97 -2.77 -9.48 -0.31
CA PHE A 97 -2.88 -10.88 -0.77
C PHE A 97 -1.65 -11.72 -0.44
N ILE A 98 -0.45 -11.25 -0.78
CA ILE A 98 0.78 -12.04 -0.69
C ILE A 98 1.25 -12.15 0.76
N HIS A 99 1.30 -11.06 1.53
CA HIS A 99 1.72 -11.10 2.93
C HIS A 99 0.81 -11.97 3.80
N PRO A 100 -0.54 -11.86 3.75
CA PRO A 100 -1.44 -12.75 4.47
C PRO A 100 -1.25 -14.22 4.09
N PHE A 101 -1.02 -14.50 2.82
CA PHE A 101 -0.76 -15.86 2.35
C PHE A 101 0.56 -16.42 2.87
N ILE A 102 1.64 -15.64 2.84
CA ILE A 102 2.94 -16.01 3.42
C ILE A 102 2.80 -16.25 4.92
N TYR A 103 2.07 -15.39 5.64
CA TYR A 103 1.82 -15.58 7.07
C TYR A 103 1.01 -16.84 7.36
N ALA A 104 0.02 -17.17 6.53
CA ALA A 104 -0.73 -18.41 6.64
C ALA A 104 0.16 -19.65 6.42
N ILE A 105 1.05 -19.60 5.44
CA ILE A 105 2.05 -20.66 5.20
C ILE A 105 3.00 -20.80 6.40
N LEU A 106 3.54 -19.68 6.90
CA LEU A 106 4.42 -19.69 8.06
C LEU A 106 3.73 -20.26 9.29
N TYR A 107 2.45 -19.90 9.50
CA TYR A 107 1.64 -20.46 10.57
C TYR A 107 1.45 -21.97 10.40
N ALA A 108 1.17 -22.45 9.17
CA ALA A 108 1.01 -23.87 8.88
C ALA A 108 2.30 -24.67 9.09
N LEU A 109 3.45 -24.11 8.70
CA LEU A 109 4.76 -24.75 8.81
C LEU A 109 5.30 -24.76 10.26
N LEU A 110 5.26 -23.61 10.92
CA LEU A 110 5.83 -23.43 12.27
C LEU A 110 4.84 -23.79 13.39
N LYS A 111 3.57 -24.02 13.03
CA LYS A 111 2.44 -24.24 13.96
C LYS A 111 2.31 -23.17 15.05
N LYS A 112 2.86 -21.97 14.80
CA LYS A 112 2.90 -20.82 15.71
C LYS A 112 2.68 -19.55 14.92
N GLN A 113 2.06 -18.56 15.55
CA GLN A 113 1.89 -17.25 14.95
C GLN A 113 3.27 -16.60 14.71
N PRO A 114 3.49 -15.96 13.55
CA PRO A 114 4.75 -15.28 13.27
C PRO A 114 4.98 -14.18 14.31
N THR A 115 6.21 -14.14 14.84
CA THR A 115 6.61 -13.08 15.77
C THR A 115 6.71 -11.75 15.02
N ARG A 116 6.59 -10.63 15.74
CA ARG A 116 6.71 -9.28 15.15
C ARG A 116 7.99 -9.10 14.32
N MET A 117 9.10 -9.67 14.78
CA MET A 117 10.38 -9.63 14.04
C MET A 117 10.32 -10.46 12.75
N MET A 118 9.69 -11.64 12.78
CA MET A 118 9.59 -12.48 11.60
C MET A 118 8.71 -11.83 10.52
N SER A 119 7.59 -11.22 10.91
CA SER A 119 6.75 -10.44 9.99
C SER A 119 7.50 -9.26 9.38
N LEU A 120 8.32 -8.55 10.18
CA LEU A 120 9.11 -7.42 9.67
C LEU A 120 10.13 -7.87 8.63
N ILE A 121 10.83 -8.98 8.87
CA ILE A 121 11.79 -9.55 7.92
C ILE A 121 11.09 -9.96 6.61
N VAL A 122 9.95 -10.65 6.72
CA VAL A 122 9.16 -11.06 5.55
C VAL A 122 8.70 -9.86 4.74
N ASN A 123 8.28 -8.78 5.39
CA ASN A 123 7.83 -7.57 4.72
C ASN A 123 8.98 -6.86 4.03
N VAL A 124 10.11 -6.65 4.71
CA VAL A 124 11.28 -6.03 4.09
C VAL A 124 11.79 -6.84 2.89
N ILE A 125 11.85 -8.18 3.00
CA ILE A 125 12.28 -9.02 1.87
C ILE A 125 11.27 -8.95 0.72
N GLY A 126 9.97 -9.06 1.02
CA GLY A 126 8.91 -8.96 0.01
C GLY A 126 8.96 -7.61 -0.71
N ASP A 127 8.97 -6.52 0.04
CA ASP A 127 9.00 -5.15 -0.47
C ASP A 127 10.26 -4.88 -1.30
N THR A 128 11.42 -5.39 -0.88
CA THR A 128 12.66 -5.30 -1.64
C THR A 128 12.52 -5.95 -3.02
N LEU A 129 11.98 -7.17 -3.08
CA LEU A 129 11.78 -7.90 -4.34
C LEU A 129 10.79 -7.17 -5.26
N ILE A 130 9.74 -6.59 -4.68
CA ILE A 130 8.74 -5.80 -5.40
C ILE A 130 9.36 -4.56 -6.02
N ILE A 131 10.07 -3.76 -5.22
CA ILE A 131 10.74 -2.55 -5.69
C ILE A 131 11.70 -2.91 -6.82
N TYR A 132 12.52 -3.94 -6.64
CA TYR A 132 13.48 -4.40 -7.65
C TYR A 132 12.79 -4.86 -8.94
N PHE A 133 11.71 -5.63 -8.83
CA PHE A 133 10.94 -6.09 -9.99
C PHE A 133 10.32 -4.94 -10.76
N VAL A 134 9.75 -3.94 -10.07
CA VAL A 134 9.19 -2.75 -10.72
C VAL A 134 10.28 -1.99 -11.46
N PHE A 135 11.43 -1.72 -10.82
CA PHE A 135 12.51 -1.00 -11.50
C PHE A 135 13.06 -1.74 -12.72
N ASN A 136 13.09 -3.07 -12.72
CA ASN A 136 13.48 -3.85 -13.90
C ASN A 136 12.47 -3.81 -15.05
N ILE A 137 11.18 -3.59 -14.78
CA ILE A 137 10.15 -3.46 -15.82
C ILE A 137 10.24 -2.10 -16.52
N PHE A 138 10.72 -1.06 -15.84
CA PHE A 138 10.80 0.28 -16.39
C PHE A 138 12.19 0.55 -17.02
N PRO A 139 12.34 0.43 -18.35
CA PRO A 139 13.64 0.50 -19.02
C PRO A 139 14.31 1.88 -18.94
N TYR A 140 13.58 2.90 -18.49
CA TYR A 140 14.05 4.28 -18.40
C TYR A 140 14.53 4.68 -16.99
N VAL A 141 14.54 3.75 -16.02
CA VAL A 141 15.04 4.01 -14.67
C VAL A 141 16.37 3.31 -14.49
N SER A 142 17.43 4.06 -14.22
CA SER A 142 18.73 3.48 -13.88
C SER A 142 18.74 3.14 -12.39
N ILE A 143 18.90 1.87 -12.06
CA ILE A 143 19.08 1.40 -10.68
C ILE A 143 20.44 0.74 -10.52
N SER A 144 21.13 1.03 -9.42
CA SER A 144 22.47 0.46 -9.15
C SER A 144 22.45 -1.03 -8.79
N GLY A 145 21.29 -1.61 -8.46
CA GLY A 145 21.15 -3.03 -8.12
C GLY A 145 20.08 -3.35 -7.07
N LEU A 146 20.05 -4.60 -6.61
CA LEU A 146 19.12 -5.09 -5.57
C LEU A 146 19.39 -4.44 -4.20
N ASP A 147 20.63 -4.04 -3.95
CA ASP A 147 21.08 -3.27 -2.78
C ASP A 147 20.29 -1.97 -2.60
N THR A 148 20.08 -1.22 -3.69
CA THR A 148 19.31 0.04 -3.64
C THR A 148 17.83 -0.20 -3.34
N ALA A 149 17.24 -1.26 -3.91
CA ALA A 149 15.87 -1.66 -3.58
C ALA A 149 15.75 -2.06 -2.10
N PHE A 150 16.76 -2.75 -1.56
CA PHE A 150 16.83 -3.13 -0.15
C PHE A 150 16.91 -1.90 0.76
N TYR A 151 17.78 -0.93 0.44
CA TYR A 151 17.86 0.32 1.21
C TYR A 151 16.54 1.10 1.22
N ILE A 152 15.84 1.17 0.08
CA ILE A 152 14.52 1.81 0.00
C ILE A 152 13.51 1.06 0.86
N SER A 153 13.46 -0.27 0.77
CA SER A 153 12.54 -1.10 1.56
C SER A 153 12.79 -0.96 3.08
N VAL A 154 14.05 -1.01 3.52
CA VAL A 154 14.41 -0.81 4.92
C VAL A 154 14.00 0.58 5.40
N LEU A 155 14.27 1.62 4.61
CA LEU A 155 13.90 2.99 4.96
C LEU A 155 12.37 3.14 5.10
N LEU A 156 11.60 2.55 4.19
CA LEU A 156 10.14 2.51 4.28
C LEU A 156 9.67 1.76 5.52
N SER A 157 10.27 0.61 5.83
CA SER A 157 9.95 -0.16 7.03
C SER A 157 10.23 0.65 8.30
N ILE A 158 11.33 1.39 8.35
CA ILE A 158 11.65 2.27 9.50
C ILE A 158 10.61 3.38 9.63
N LEU A 159 10.27 4.08 8.53
CA LEU A 159 9.22 5.10 8.53
C LEU A 159 7.87 4.53 9.00
N GLY A 160 7.51 3.33 8.53
CA GLY A 160 6.32 2.62 8.98
C GLY A 160 6.32 2.34 10.49
N GLN A 161 7.44 1.86 11.04
CA GLN A 161 7.57 1.64 12.49
C GLN A 161 7.49 2.94 13.29
N ILE A 162 8.04 4.04 12.77
CA ILE A 162 7.91 5.36 13.40
C ILE A 162 6.44 5.77 13.46
N CYS A 163 5.68 5.64 12.37
CA CYS A 163 4.24 5.94 12.35
C CYS A 163 3.45 5.11 13.38
N ILE A 164 3.71 3.80 13.46
CA ILE A 164 3.08 2.91 14.46
C ILE A 164 3.47 3.34 15.89
N GLY A 165 4.72 3.73 16.10
CA GLY A 165 5.22 4.25 17.37
C GLY A 165 4.49 5.53 17.80
N PHE A 166 4.30 6.46 16.87
CA PHE A 166 3.52 7.69 17.09
C PHE A 166 2.07 7.38 17.42
N GLU A 167 1.43 6.46 16.70
CA GLU A 167 0.04 6.05 16.97
C GLU A 167 -0.10 5.48 18.38
N TYR A 168 0.83 4.61 18.79
CA TYR A 168 0.85 4.06 20.14
C TYR A 168 1.02 5.15 21.21
N TRP A 169 1.90 6.12 20.97
CA TRP A 169 2.12 7.22 21.90
C TRP A 169 0.88 8.11 22.05
N ILE A 170 0.21 8.44 20.95
CA ILE A 170 -1.05 9.21 20.94
C ILE A 170 -2.14 8.44 21.70
N LYS A 171 -2.32 7.15 21.40
CA LYS A 171 -3.30 6.30 22.10
C LYS A 171 -3.03 6.22 23.60
N LYS A 172 -1.75 6.08 23.99
CA LYS A 172 -1.34 6.05 25.40
C LYS A 172 -1.62 7.39 26.10
N TYR A 173 -1.35 8.51 25.45
CA TYR A 173 -1.61 9.84 25.99
C TYR A 173 -3.12 10.08 26.19
N MET A 174 -3.93 9.75 25.17
CA MET A 174 -5.40 9.84 25.22
C MET A 174 -5.99 8.94 26.32
N SER A 175 -5.49 7.71 26.46
CA SER A 175 -5.94 6.79 27.52
C SER A 175 -5.55 7.25 28.91
N LYS A 176 -4.40 7.92 29.07
CA LYS A 176 -3.95 8.45 30.36
C LYS A 176 -4.80 9.66 30.78
N LYS A 177 -5.16 10.52 29.82
CA LYS A 177 -6.08 11.66 30.05
C LYS A 177 -7.46 11.18 30.52
N ARG A 178 -8.01 10.12 29.91
CA ARG A 178 -9.30 9.51 30.31
C ARG A 178 -9.34 8.83 31.68
N LYS A 179 -8.18 8.55 32.30
CA LYS A 179 -8.09 7.93 33.64
C LYS A 179 -7.72 8.93 34.75
N GLY A 180 -7.52 10.20 34.38
CA GLY A 180 -7.21 11.29 35.31
C GLY A 180 -8.37 12.26 35.54
N ASP A 181 -9.53 11.99 34.93
CA ASP A 181 -10.84 12.56 35.25
C ASP A 181 -11.66 11.49 36.01
#